data_AF-K1R8R3-F1
#
_entry.id   AF-K1R8R3-F1
#
_cell.length_a   1.000
_cell.length_b   1.000
_cell.length_c   1.000
_cell.angle_alpha   90.00
_cell.angle_beta   90.00
_cell.angle_gamma   90.00
#
_symmetry.space_group_name_H-M   'P 1'
#
loop_
_entity.id
_entity.type
_entity.pdbx_description
1 polymer ?
#
loop_
_entity_poly.entity_id
_entity_poly.type
_entity_poly.pdbx_seq_one_letter_code
_entity_poly.pdbx_strand_id
1 'polypeptide(L)'
;MSCISLGNSFIAGLLLYHGCQIPTLDQFAGRSPLVDAFTRCDPNVVKLMVLSGYHLTIDEVEQCNRRIPTFSRSFRRLAFSGIDTSTNGLQMMAWLKERSHNPASLSDICRFSIRQSLNKGSGDTSILSNIRKLILPTCLKEYIALDEFSHLG
;
A
#
# COMPACT_ATOMS: atom_id res chain seq x y z
N MET A 1 10.33 -5.92 7.30
CA MET A 1 9.97 -5.60 5.88
C MET A 1 10.80 -6.38 4.86
N SER A 2 11.41 -7.52 5.22
CA SER A 2 11.93 -8.51 4.28
C SER A 2 10.82 -9.21 3.47
N CYS A 3 9.58 -9.21 3.98
CA CYS A 3 8.44 -9.81 3.29
C CYS A 3 8.14 -9.17 1.92
N ILE A 4 8.26 -7.85 1.79
CA ILE A 4 8.05 -7.14 0.52
C ILE A 4 9.16 -7.47 -0.48
N SER A 5 10.42 -7.48 -0.03
CA SER A 5 11.54 -7.85 -0.90
C SER A 5 11.51 -9.33 -1.32
N LEU A 6 10.92 -10.20 -0.50
CA LEU A 6 10.64 -11.60 -0.80
C LEU A 6 9.37 -11.81 -1.66
N GLY A 7 8.58 -10.76 -1.92
CA GLY A 7 7.35 -10.83 -2.71
C GLY A 7 6.20 -11.57 -2.02
N ASN A 8 6.24 -11.73 -0.70
CA ASN A 8 5.17 -12.41 0.03
C ASN A 8 4.02 -11.43 0.31
N SER A 9 3.12 -11.29 -0.67
CA SER A 9 1.96 -10.39 -0.60
C SER A 9 1.09 -10.64 0.64
N PHE A 10 0.88 -11.90 1.02
CA PHE A 10 0.02 -12.28 2.13
C PHE A 10 0.58 -11.78 3.47
N ILE A 11 1.86 -12.11 3.76
CA ILE A 11 2.49 -11.65 5.01
C ILE A 11 2.63 -10.12 5.02
N ALA A 12 2.93 -9.50 3.87
CA ALA A 12 2.99 -8.05 3.77
C ALA A 12 1.61 -7.40 4.05
N GLY A 13 0.55 -7.94 3.46
CA GLY A 13 -0.83 -7.50 3.68
C GLY A 13 -1.24 -7.60 5.14
N LEU A 14 -1.02 -8.77 5.76
CA LEU A 14 -1.28 -9.04 7.17
C LEU A 14 -0.58 -8.02 8.08
N LEU A 15 0.73 -7.82 7.91
CA LEU A 15 1.50 -6.89 8.75
C LEU A 15 0.99 -5.46 8.63
N LEU A 16 0.75 -4.98 7.41
CA LEU A 16 0.25 -3.63 7.16
C LEU A 16 -1.18 -3.44 7.72
N TYR A 17 -2.05 -4.44 7.55
CA TYR A 17 -3.41 -4.44 8.07
C TYR A 17 -3.41 -4.30 9.60
N HIS A 18 -2.57 -5.08 10.29
CA HIS A 18 -2.37 -5.01 11.74
C HIS A 18 -1.66 -3.75 12.24
N GLY A 19 -1.29 -2.84 11.34
CA GLY A 19 -0.79 -1.52 11.68
C GLY A 19 0.72 -1.41 11.72
N CYS A 20 1.47 -2.35 11.14
CA CYS A 20 2.92 -2.25 11.03
C CYS A 20 3.31 -0.95 10.31
N GLN A 21 4.21 -0.16 10.92
CA GLN A 21 4.70 1.06 10.32
C GLN A 21 5.69 0.74 9.19
N ILE A 22 5.54 1.44 8.06
CA ILE A 22 6.51 1.36 6.98
C ILE A 22 7.63 2.35 7.31
N PRO A 23 8.87 1.88 7.51
CA PRO A 23 10.01 2.74 7.78
C PRO A 23 10.29 3.68 6.60
N THR A 24 10.82 4.86 6.91
CA THR A 24 11.22 5.87 5.92
C THR A 24 12.46 5.42 5.14
N LEU A 25 12.61 5.97 3.93
CA LEU A 25 13.64 5.64 2.93
C LEU A 25 15.10 5.59 3.47
N ASP A 26 15.42 6.39 4.50
CA ASP A 26 16.77 6.45 5.10
C ASP A 26 17.25 5.10 5.68
N GLN A 27 16.33 4.22 6.07
CA GLN A 27 16.68 2.92 6.65
C GLN A 27 16.88 1.82 5.59
N PHE A 28 16.52 2.07 4.33
CA PHE A 28 16.46 1.06 3.26
C PHE A 28 17.55 1.24 2.20
N ALA A 29 18.78 1.64 2.57
CA ALA A 29 19.92 1.66 1.65
C ALA A 29 19.63 2.33 0.27
N GLY A 30 18.77 3.35 0.24
CA GLY A 30 18.34 4.03 -0.99
C GLY A 30 17.38 3.25 -1.90
N ARG A 31 16.87 2.08 -1.49
CA ARG A 31 15.81 1.34 -2.19
C ARG A 31 14.43 1.74 -1.71
N SER A 32 13.59 2.11 -2.66
CA SER A 32 12.22 2.53 -2.39
C SER A 32 11.31 1.32 -2.15
N PRO A 33 10.77 1.14 -0.93
CA PRO A 33 9.93 -0.02 -0.60
C PRO A 33 8.65 -0.06 -1.46
N LEU A 34 8.20 1.09 -1.98
CA LEU A 34 7.10 1.17 -2.95
C LEU A 34 7.46 0.49 -4.27
N VAL A 35 8.67 0.71 -4.79
CA VAL A 35 9.12 0.14 -6.07
C VAL A 35 9.28 -1.37 -5.94
N ASP A 36 9.79 -1.86 -4.80
CA ASP A 36 9.89 -3.29 -4.51
C ASP A 36 8.49 -3.93 -4.40
N ALA A 37 7.55 -3.29 -3.68
CA ALA A 37 6.17 -3.76 -3.57
C ALA A 37 5.47 -3.77 -4.93
N PHE A 38 5.66 -2.74 -5.74
CA PHE A 38 5.07 -2.63 -7.07
C PHE A 38 5.54 -3.73 -8.04
N THR A 39 6.79 -4.15 -7.91
CA THR A 39 7.38 -5.16 -8.81
C THR A 39 7.15 -6.59 -8.36
N ARG A 40 6.96 -6.83 -7.05
CA ARG A 40 6.96 -8.19 -6.47
C ARG A 40 5.67 -8.58 -5.76
N CYS A 41 4.88 -7.61 -5.31
CA CYS A 41 3.66 -7.86 -4.54
C CYS A 41 2.40 -7.55 -5.35
N ASP A 42 1.27 -8.03 -4.83
CA ASP A 42 -0.03 -7.73 -5.39
C ASP A 42 -0.37 -6.24 -5.31
N PRO A 43 -1.15 -5.72 -6.27
CA PRO A 43 -1.55 -4.31 -6.32
C PRO A 43 -2.23 -3.86 -5.02
N ASN A 44 -2.98 -4.74 -4.35
CA ASN A 44 -3.66 -4.38 -3.12
C ASN A 44 -2.69 -4.11 -1.96
N VAL A 45 -1.52 -4.75 -1.93
CA VAL A 45 -0.47 -4.46 -0.94
C VAL A 45 0.06 -3.03 -1.14
N VAL A 46 0.26 -2.62 -2.40
CA VAL A 46 0.68 -1.25 -2.73
C VAL A 46 -0.36 -0.22 -2.28
N LYS A 47 -1.65 -0.48 -2.56
CA LYS A 47 -2.75 0.38 -2.05
C LYS A 47 -2.75 0.44 -0.54
N LEU A 48 -2.67 -0.70 0.13
CA LEU A 48 -2.66 -0.78 1.58
C LEU A 48 -1.47 -0.04 2.20
N MET A 49 -0.31 -0.09 1.56
CA MET A 49 0.90 0.63 1.98
C MET A 49 0.65 2.14 2.00
N VAL A 50 0.07 2.69 0.92
CA VAL A 50 -0.29 4.10 0.81
C VAL A 50 -1.41 4.49 1.78
N LEU A 51 -2.45 3.65 1.92
CA LEU A 51 -3.56 3.87 2.85
C LEU A 51 -3.20 3.66 4.32
N SER A 52 -2.04 3.07 4.60
CA SER A 52 -1.46 2.98 5.93
C SER A 52 -0.63 4.21 6.30
N GLY A 53 -0.49 5.18 5.38
CA GLY A 53 0.22 6.44 5.62
C GLY A 53 1.63 6.47 5.04
N TYR A 54 1.97 5.61 4.08
CA TYR A 54 3.23 5.75 3.35
C TYR A 54 3.29 7.05 2.58
N HIS A 55 4.35 7.82 2.78
CA HIS A 55 4.58 9.07 2.07
C HIS A 55 5.14 8.77 0.66
N LEU A 56 4.30 8.97 -0.36
CA LEU A 56 4.68 8.83 -1.76
C LEU A 56 5.55 10.00 -2.21
N THR A 57 6.65 9.71 -2.90
CA THR A 57 7.44 10.72 -3.61
C THR A 57 7.25 10.62 -5.11
N ILE A 58 7.36 11.74 -5.83
CA ILE A 58 7.19 11.78 -7.29
C ILE A 58 8.23 10.88 -7.98
N ASP A 59 9.46 10.86 -7.46
CA ASP A 59 10.56 10.04 -7.99
C ASP A 59 10.26 8.54 -7.90
N GLU A 60 9.65 8.08 -6.80
CA GLU A 60 9.26 6.68 -6.64
C GLU A 60 8.16 6.26 -7.63
N VAL A 61 7.18 7.14 -7.85
CA VAL A 61 6.11 6.89 -8.81
C VAL A 61 6.68 6.81 -10.23
N GLU A 62 7.62 7.68 -10.58
CA GLU A 62 8.27 7.63 -11.89
C GLU A 62 9.15 6.39 -12.05
N GLN A 63 9.83 5.94 -10.99
CA GLN A 63 10.53 4.66 -11.00
C GLN A 63 9.59 3.47 -11.21
N CYS A 64 8.42 3.46 -10.57
CA CYS A 64 7.39 2.44 -10.82
C CYS A 64 6.91 2.47 -12.28
N ASN A 65 6.71 3.67 -12.84
CA ASN A 65 6.29 3.87 -14.23
C ASN A 65 7.28 3.24 -15.23
N ARG A 66 8.59 3.42 -15.00
CA ARG A 66 9.66 2.85 -15.84
C ARG A 66 9.74 1.32 -15.79
N ARG A 67 9.21 0.69 -14.73
CA ARG A 67 9.21 -0.77 -14.57
C ARG A 67 8.08 -1.45 -15.35
N ILE A 68 7.04 -0.70 -15.77
CA ILE A 68 6.03 -1.26 -16.67
C ILE A 68 6.64 -1.34 -18.07
N PRO A 69 6.77 -2.56 -18.64
CA PRO A 69 7.27 -2.67 -19.99
C PRO A 69 6.25 -2.07 -20.98
N THR A 70 6.67 -1.06 -21.73
CA THR A 70 5.89 -0.40 -22.77
C THR A 70 5.83 -1.26 -24.04
N PHE A 71 5.20 -2.42 -23.94
CA PHE A 71 4.95 -3.25 -25.12
C PHE A 71 3.82 -2.65 -25.97
N SER A 72 3.95 -2.79 -27.30
CA SER A 72 2.87 -2.52 -28.25
C SER A 72 1.58 -3.22 -27.81
N ARG A 73 0.41 -2.59 -28.04
CA ARG A 73 -0.91 -3.15 -27.71
C ARG A 73 -1.11 -4.54 -28.34
N SER A 74 -0.55 -4.75 -29.53
CA SER A 74 -0.55 -6.01 -30.26
C SER A 74 0.32 -7.08 -29.58
N PHE A 75 1.52 -6.69 -29.11
CA PHE A 75 2.44 -7.59 -28.42
C PHE A 75 1.92 -7.97 -27.03
N ARG A 76 1.27 -7.04 -26.30
CA ARG A 76 0.63 -7.34 -25.01
C ARG A 76 -0.43 -8.43 -25.12
N ARG A 77 -1.26 -8.34 -26.15
CA ARG A 77 -2.34 -9.30 -26.40
C ARG A 77 -1.81 -10.69 -26.72
N LEU A 78 -0.64 -10.77 -27.38
CA LEU A 78 -0.01 -12.02 -27.79
C LEU A 78 0.86 -12.64 -26.68
N ALA A 79 1.68 -11.83 -26.00
CA ALA A 79 2.62 -12.30 -24.99
C ALA A 79 1.96 -12.66 -23.65
N PHE A 80 0.80 -12.06 -23.34
CA PHE A 80 0.12 -12.22 -22.05
C PHE A 80 -1.35 -12.62 -22.22
N SER A 81 -1.68 -13.36 -23.28
CA SER A 81 -3.00 -13.94 -23.52
C SER A 81 -3.40 -14.89 -22.37
N GLY A 82 -3.89 -14.31 -21.26
CA GLY A 82 -4.29 -15.03 -20.06
C GLY A 82 -3.81 -14.43 -18.72
N ILE A 83 -3.00 -13.36 -18.70
CA ILE A 83 -2.53 -12.76 -17.45
C ILE A 83 -3.00 -11.29 -17.34
N ASP A 84 -3.95 -11.04 -16.45
CA ASP A 84 -4.56 -9.73 -16.15
C ASP A 84 -3.59 -8.69 -15.52
N THR A 85 -2.33 -9.05 -15.28
CA THR A 85 -1.31 -8.20 -14.64
C THR A 85 -1.07 -6.89 -15.38
N SER A 86 -1.24 -6.86 -16.71
CA SER A 86 -1.04 -5.63 -17.48
C SER A 86 -2.12 -4.57 -17.24
N THR A 87 -3.36 -4.98 -16.96
CA THR A 87 -4.48 -4.06 -16.70
C THR A 87 -4.40 -3.52 -15.27
N ASN A 88 -4.11 -4.40 -14.30
CA ASN A 88 -3.99 -4.03 -12.89
C ASN A 88 -2.80 -3.11 -12.61
N GLY A 89 -1.66 -3.33 -13.26
CA GLY A 89 -0.49 -2.46 -13.14
C GLY A 89 -0.73 -1.05 -13.70
N LEU A 90 -1.44 -0.94 -14.83
CA LEU A 90 -1.79 0.37 -15.41
C LEU A 90 -2.80 1.13 -14.56
N GLN A 91 -3.84 0.45 -14.05
CA GLN A 91 -4.80 1.05 -13.12
C GLN A 91 -4.11 1.50 -11.83
N MET A 92 -3.19 0.68 -11.29
CA MET A 92 -2.39 1.05 -10.12
C MET A 92 -1.56 2.30 -10.38
N MET A 93 -0.91 2.40 -11.54
CA MET A 93 -0.11 3.58 -11.87
C MET A 93 -0.95 4.83 -12.06
N ALA A 94 -2.14 4.72 -12.65
CA ALA A 94 -3.07 5.85 -12.73
C ALA A 94 -3.44 6.34 -11.32
N TRP A 95 -3.76 5.41 -10.41
CA TRP A 95 -4.07 5.71 -9.02
C TRP A 95 -2.90 6.33 -8.25
N LEU A 96 -1.68 5.80 -8.41
CA LEU A 96 -0.47 6.35 -7.79
C LEU A 96 -0.15 7.76 -8.30
N LYS A 97 -0.28 8.00 -9.60
CA LYS A 97 -0.08 9.33 -10.21
C LYS A 97 -1.11 10.33 -9.71
N GLU A 98 -2.37 9.95 -9.60
CA GLU A 98 -3.41 10.80 -9.05
C GLU A 98 -3.07 11.21 -7.60
N ARG A 99 -2.67 10.24 -6.77
CA ARG A 99 -2.30 10.50 -5.36
C ARG A 99 -0.98 11.23 -5.17
N SER A 100 -0.06 11.19 -6.13
CA SER A 100 1.19 11.95 -6.03
C SER A 100 1.00 13.43 -6.35
N HIS A 101 0.00 13.77 -7.16
CA HIS A 101 -0.29 15.15 -7.57
C HIS A 101 -1.34 15.83 -6.65
N ASN A 102 -2.23 15.03 -6.05
CA ASN A 102 -3.27 15.55 -5.16
C ASN A 102 -2.85 15.38 -3.69
N PRO A 103 -3.01 16.41 -2.83
CA PRO A 103 -2.81 16.24 -1.40
C PRO A 103 -3.82 15.23 -0.84
N ALA A 104 -3.40 14.46 0.16
CA ALA A 104 -4.28 13.50 0.83
C ALA A 104 -5.51 14.21 1.41
N SER A 105 -6.67 13.54 1.33
CA SER A 105 -7.90 14.07 1.92
C SER A 105 -7.76 14.20 3.44
N LEU A 106 -8.53 15.11 4.05
CA LEU A 106 -8.51 15.27 5.50
C LEU A 106 -8.85 13.95 6.23
N SER A 107 -9.78 13.17 5.69
CA SER A 107 -10.13 11.85 6.22
C SER A 107 -8.98 10.85 6.15
N ASP A 108 -8.17 10.87 5.08
CA ASP A 108 -6.96 10.05 4.96
C ASP A 108 -5.93 10.46 6.01
N ILE A 109 -5.71 11.76 6.18
CA ILE A 109 -4.76 12.30 7.18
C ILE A 109 -5.19 11.94 8.60
N CYS A 110 -6.48 12.09 8.93
CA CYS A 110 -7.03 11.66 10.21
C CYS A 110 -6.84 10.16 10.43
N ARG A 111 -7.12 9.32 9.43
CA ARG A 111 -6.90 7.87 9.50
C ARG A 111 -5.43 7.56 9.81
N PHE A 112 -4.49 8.18 9.09
CA PHE A 112 -3.05 7.97 9.30
C PHE A 112 -2.63 8.36 10.71
N SER A 113 -3.05 9.54 11.16
CA SER A 113 -2.72 10.05 12.50
C SER A 113 -3.25 9.14 13.62
N ILE A 114 -4.50 8.67 13.49
CA ILE A 114 -5.10 7.74 14.44
C ILE A 114 -4.35 6.40 14.44
N ARG A 115 -4.11 5.80 13.26
CA ARG A 115 -3.38 4.52 13.15
C ARG A 115 -1.97 4.62 13.73
N GLN A 116 -1.25 5.71 13.44
CA GLN A 116 0.08 5.96 14.00
C GLN A 116 0.05 6.08 15.53
N SER A 117 -0.94 6.78 16.07
CA SER A 117 -1.10 6.95 17.52
C SER A 117 -1.45 5.62 18.22
N LEU A 118 -2.32 4.82 17.61
CA LEU A 118 -2.65 3.48 18.07
C LEU A 118 -1.45 2.54 18.02
N ASN A 119 -0.64 2.61 16.95
CA ASN A 119 0.57 1.81 16.84
C ASN A 119 1.58 2.19 17.94
N LYS A 120 1.81 3.49 18.20
CA LYS A 120 2.65 3.94 19.32
C LYS A 120 2.20 3.39 20.68
N GLY A 121 0.88 3.30 20.90
CA GLY A 121 0.31 2.72 22.13
C GLY A 121 0.31 1.20 22.17
N SER A 122 0.41 0.52 21.02
CA SER A 122 0.36 -0.95 20.92
C SER A 122 1.76 -1.59 20.81
N GLY A 123 2.79 -0.80 20.49
CA GLY A 123 4.14 -1.30 20.24
C GLY A 123 4.16 -2.28 19.05
N ASP A 124 4.70 -3.48 19.28
CA ASP A 124 4.79 -4.54 18.27
C ASP A 124 3.50 -5.37 18.12
N THR A 125 2.43 -5.00 18.83
CA THR A 125 1.15 -5.74 18.81
C THR A 125 0.12 -5.11 17.86
N SER A 126 -0.85 -5.94 17.43
CA SER A 126 -1.92 -5.53 16.51
C SER A 126 -2.77 -4.37 17.05
N ILE A 127 -2.95 -3.33 16.22
CA ILE A 127 -3.77 -2.16 16.56
C ILE A 127 -5.28 -2.45 16.56
N LEU A 128 -5.73 -3.54 15.93
CA LEU A 128 -7.15 -3.82 15.68
C LEU A 128 -7.95 -3.96 16.98
N SER A 129 -7.34 -4.54 18.01
CA SER A 129 -7.97 -4.69 19.33
C SER A 129 -8.28 -3.34 19.97
N ASN A 130 -7.42 -2.34 19.72
CA ASN A 130 -7.56 -1.00 20.26
C ASN A 130 -8.52 -0.14 19.44
N ILE A 131 -8.64 -0.36 18.12
CA ILE A 131 -9.65 0.28 17.28
C ILE A 131 -11.07 -0.03 17.78
N ARG A 132 -11.34 -1.28 18.18
CA ARG A 132 -12.66 -1.68 18.68
C ARG A 132 -13.09 -0.91 19.94
N LYS A 133 -12.12 -0.53 20.78
CA LYS A 133 -12.32 0.20 22.04
C LYS A 133 -12.62 1.69 21.83
N LEU A 134 -12.37 2.24 20.63
CA LEU A 134 -12.64 3.66 20.36
C LEU A 134 -14.13 3.97 20.47
N ILE A 135 -14.47 5.12 21.02
CA ILE A 135 -15.86 5.60 21.12
C ILE A 135 -16.20 6.32 19.80
N LEU A 136 -16.26 5.54 18.71
CA LEU A 136 -16.55 6.01 17.36
C LEU A 136 -17.66 5.17 16.71
N PRO A 137 -18.42 5.74 15.75
CA PRO A 137 -19.33 5.00 14.89
C PRO A 137 -18.65 3.82 14.19
N THR A 138 -19.41 2.75 13.91
CA THR A 138 -18.91 1.52 13.26
C THR A 138 -18.27 1.80 11.91
N CYS A 139 -18.89 2.64 11.07
CA CYS A 139 -18.35 3.02 9.77
C CYS A 139 -16.96 3.66 9.85
N LEU A 140 -16.70 4.49 10.88
CA LEU A 140 -15.38 5.10 11.08
C LEU A 140 -14.37 4.08 11.62
N LYS A 141 -14.81 3.13 12.46
CA LYS A 141 -13.95 2.03 12.92
C LYS A 141 -13.50 1.14 11.76
N GLU A 142 -14.42 0.77 10.87
CA GLU A 142 -14.15 -0.01 9.66
C GLU A 142 -13.18 0.73 8.73
N TYR A 143 -13.42 2.02 8.52
CA TYR A 143 -12.54 2.89 7.74
C TYR A 143 -11.12 3.00 8.33
N ILE A 144 -11.00 3.13 9.65
CA ILE A 144 -9.69 3.19 10.33
C ILE A 144 -9.00 1.83 10.31
N ALA A 145 -9.75 0.73 10.45
CA ALA A 145 -9.24 -0.63 10.39
C ALA A 145 -8.75 -1.01 8.99
N LEU A 146 -9.24 -0.33 7.93
CA LEU A 146 -9.03 -0.71 6.53
C LEU A 146 -9.66 -2.08 6.23
N ASP A 147 -10.88 -2.28 6.72
CA ASP A 147 -11.59 -3.58 6.70
C ASP A 147 -11.85 -4.11 5.27
N GLU A 148 -11.84 -3.22 4.27
CA GLU A 148 -11.87 -3.59 2.85
C GLU A 148 -10.71 -4.50 2.43
N PHE A 149 -9.59 -4.48 3.16
CA PHE A 149 -8.41 -5.33 2.95
C PHE A 149 -8.31 -6.51 3.92
N SER A 150 -9.37 -6.80 4.69
CA SER A 150 -9.40 -7.96 5.61
C SER A 150 -9.10 -9.28 4.93
N HIS A 151 -9.43 -9.43 3.64
CA HIS A 151 -9.14 -10.61 2.83
C HIS A 151 -7.64 -10.83 2.51
N LEU A 152 -6.78 -9.86 2.82
CA LEU A 152 -5.32 -9.94 2.63
C LEU A 152 -4.57 -10.24 3.94
N GLY A 153 -5.28 -10.28 5.06
CA GLY A 153 -4.77 -10.63 6.39
C GLY A 153 -5.48 -11.82 7.00
#